data_AF-A0A259MP91-F1
#
_entry.id   AF-A0A259MP91-F1
#
_cell.length_a   1.000
_cell.length_b   1.000
_cell.length_c   1.000
_cell.angle_alpha   90.00
_cell.angle_beta   90.00
_cell.angle_gamma   90.00
#
_symmetry.space_group_name_H-M   'P 1'
#
loop_
_entity.id
_entity.type
_entity.pdbx_description
1 polymer ?
#
loop_
_entity_poly.entity_id
_entity_poly.type
_entity_poly.pdbx_seq_one_letter_code
_entity_poly.pdbx_strand_id
1 'polypeptide(L)'
;MRRFLTAFAALLASVSLAYGQGGSSVITTLPLETAVTGILSPANGGSGVANNAAATLTRSGNHALTITTTGITGITLPTSGTLAILGANTFSGTQTFPVGTPDAKPLMFGAAGGLYLSDYGSTANVALGSRSLLVDVGTGSNVAIGAQTLEVATTGHTNTVVGAQAGAKITTGISNASFGYKAGGQITTGNYNTFVGNYSGKGGEVTPVALTGDGNTCVGEASCINVQGAAAENTAVGLNAGFGITTGFRNTAMGHVSQNAQAAGQYNTSYGALSYQYPTGGNYNTALGPMAMAGNVGTPLSTGQQNVAVGYQALVNAQGANSFLVAIGAQTLQLNTSGTAAVAVGYQALNANTTGADNTALGYQAMKTGATGVQNTAVGSGALGYAALTGFNNTALGYRAGQNATGADRNVLIGASAGNLLSTGDNNTLLGSDVAPTLTTGSNNIVVGRYADVLASSTANFLNIGNLIFGTSLPTSTTPAGKVGIKTSAPNADFEVNGVLGITTLTTWVNNQTCTAGQIVWDASYLYVCTAANTVKRAALSTF
;
A
#
# COMPACT_ATOMS: atom_id res chain seq x y z
N MET A 1 15.68 -27.95 14.63
CA MET A 1 16.86 -27.60 13.80
C MET A 1 18.20 -28.10 14.36
N ARG A 2 18.54 -27.95 15.65
CA ARG A 2 19.79 -28.55 16.21
C ARG A 2 19.84 -30.09 16.30
N ARG A 3 18.71 -30.80 16.23
CA ARG A 3 18.66 -32.28 16.20
C ARG A 3 18.71 -32.90 14.79
N PHE A 4 18.69 -32.07 13.75
CA PHE A 4 18.86 -32.51 12.35
C PHE A 4 20.33 -32.42 11.91
N LEU A 5 21.11 -31.52 12.53
CA LEU A 5 22.56 -31.41 12.28
C LEU A 5 23.40 -32.50 12.97
N THR A 6 22.93 -33.11 14.06
CA THR A 6 23.68 -34.15 14.79
C THR A 6 23.57 -35.55 14.17
N ALA A 7 22.56 -35.82 13.34
CA ALA A 7 22.42 -37.09 12.63
C ALA A 7 23.26 -37.14 11.34
N PHE A 8 23.59 -35.99 10.74
CA PHE A 8 24.39 -35.92 9.51
C PHE A 8 25.91 -36.02 9.78
N ALA A 9 26.36 -35.64 10.98
CA ALA A 9 27.77 -35.76 11.39
C ALA A 9 28.18 -37.19 11.78
N ALA A 10 27.24 -38.06 12.15
CA ALA A 10 27.53 -39.44 12.55
C ALA A 10 27.72 -40.41 11.37
N LEU A 11 27.33 -40.03 10.14
CA LEU A 11 27.49 -40.86 8.95
C LEU A 11 28.86 -40.67 8.25
N LEU A 12 29.60 -39.60 8.58
CA LEU A 12 30.88 -39.25 7.95
C LEU A 12 32.12 -39.66 8.77
N ALA A 13 31.95 -40.23 9.97
CA ALA A 13 33.07 -40.60 10.85
C ALA A 13 33.39 -42.11 10.89
N SER A 14 32.69 -42.95 10.13
CA SER A 14 32.93 -44.41 10.16
C SER A 14 32.81 -45.02 8.77
N VAL A 15 33.85 -44.86 7.93
CA VAL A 15 34.47 -45.92 7.11
C VAL A 15 35.78 -45.37 6.55
N SER A 16 36.88 -45.56 7.30
CA SER A 16 38.07 -46.24 6.78
C SER A 16 39.14 -46.42 7.86
N LEU A 17 39.63 -47.67 7.90
CA LEU A 17 40.89 -48.17 8.47
C LEU A 17 40.91 -48.54 9.96
N ALA A 18 40.78 -49.84 10.22
CA ALA A 18 41.51 -50.51 11.29
C ALA A 18 42.33 -51.66 10.68
N TYR A 19 43.63 -51.63 10.96
CA TYR A 19 44.68 -52.52 10.48
C TYR A 19 45.07 -53.47 11.61
N GLY A 20 45.36 -54.74 11.27
CA GLY A 20 46.29 -55.59 12.01
C GLY A 20 45.69 -56.77 12.81
N GLN A 21 46.03 -58.01 12.42
CA GLN A 21 47.12 -58.82 13.02
C GLN A 21 47.04 -60.31 12.58
N GLY A 22 48.18 -60.85 12.13
CA GLY A 22 48.69 -62.23 12.27
C GLY A 22 47.84 -63.47 11.94
N GLY A 23 48.28 -64.28 10.96
CA GLY A 23 47.94 -65.70 10.89
C GLY A 23 48.03 -66.36 9.52
N SER A 24 49.22 -66.87 9.18
CA SER A 24 49.58 -67.88 8.15
C SER A 24 48.57 -68.27 7.05
N SER A 25 48.93 -68.01 5.80
CA SER A 25 48.93 -69.05 4.76
C SER A 25 49.92 -68.70 3.66
N VAL A 26 50.87 -69.61 3.51
CA VAL A 26 52.00 -69.62 2.58
C VAL A 26 51.49 -69.68 1.14
N ILE A 27 51.83 -68.69 0.32
CA ILE A 27 52.09 -68.92 -1.10
C ILE A 27 53.40 -68.21 -1.46
N THR A 28 54.38 -69.05 -1.74
CA THR A 28 55.72 -68.77 -2.22
C THR A 28 55.72 -68.08 -3.59
N THR A 29 56.53 -67.02 -3.69
CA THR A 29 57.35 -66.60 -4.85
C THR A 29 56.69 -66.43 -6.22
N LEU A 30 56.71 -65.19 -6.73
CA LEU A 30 57.28 -64.84 -8.05
C LEU A 30 57.92 -63.44 -7.96
N PRO A 31 59.03 -63.16 -8.67
CA PRO A 31 60.02 -62.17 -8.27
C PRO A 31 59.78 -60.77 -8.82
N LEU A 32 60.52 -59.84 -8.20
CA LEU A 32 60.90 -58.52 -8.70
C LEU A 32 61.27 -58.55 -10.19
N GLU A 33 60.63 -57.72 -11.03
CA GLU A 33 61.25 -57.11 -12.21
C GLU A 33 60.97 -55.60 -12.12
N THR A 34 61.99 -54.80 -11.78
CA THR A 34 62.88 -54.07 -12.71
C THR A 34 62.13 -53.22 -13.73
N ALA A 35 62.50 -51.94 -13.71
CA ALA A 35 62.07 -50.91 -14.64
C ALA A 35 62.10 -51.40 -16.10
N VAL A 36 60.94 -51.34 -16.76
CA VAL A 36 60.85 -51.43 -18.21
C VAL A 36 60.74 -50.01 -18.75
N THR A 37 61.90 -49.44 -19.09
CA THR A 37 62.01 -48.48 -20.18
C THR A 37 61.74 -49.25 -21.48
N GLY A 38 60.54 -49.11 -22.05
CA GLY A 38 60.15 -49.80 -23.27
C GLY A 38 59.20 -48.93 -24.08
N ILE A 39 59.64 -48.61 -25.30
CA ILE A 39 58.87 -47.97 -26.36
C ILE A 39 57.66 -48.88 -26.68
N LEU A 40 56.44 -48.35 -26.57
CA LEU A 40 55.24 -49.04 -27.03
C LEU A 40 55.27 -49.15 -28.56
N SER A 41 55.34 -50.37 -29.08
CA SER A 41 55.06 -50.69 -30.48
C SER A 41 53.55 -50.58 -30.77
N PRO A 42 53.13 -50.05 -31.94
CA PRO A 42 51.73 -49.74 -32.21
C PRO A 42 50.95 -51.00 -32.64
N ALA A 43 49.80 -51.24 -32.01
CA ALA A 43 48.77 -52.07 -32.62
C ALA A 43 48.06 -51.21 -33.68
N ASN A 44 48.32 -51.51 -34.96
CA ASN A 44 47.77 -50.91 -36.19
C ASN A 44 48.55 -49.73 -36.82
N GLY A 45 49.80 -49.97 -37.24
CA GLY A 45 50.30 -49.54 -38.56
C GLY A 45 50.47 -48.04 -38.91
N GLY A 46 50.60 -47.11 -37.97
CA GLY A 46 50.90 -45.68 -38.24
C GLY A 46 52.21 -45.18 -37.60
N SER A 47 52.99 -44.40 -38.36
CA SER A 47 54.31 -43.82 -38.00
C SER A 47 54.30 -42.99 -36.71
N GLY A 48 55.37 -43.11 -35.92
CA GLY A 48 55.52 -42.57 -34.57
C GLY A 48 55.87 -41.08 -34.46
N VAL A 49 55.90 -40.63 -33.20
CA VAL A 49 56.63 -39.43 -32.78
C VAL A 49 57.51 -39.82 -31.60
N ALA A 50 58.83 -39.74 -31.81
CA ALA A 50 59.80 -39.55 -30.74
C ALA A 50 60.53 -38.25 -31.07
N ASN A 51 60.59 -37.29 -30.14
CA ASN A 51 61.86 -36.79 -29.61
C ASN A 51 61.66 -35.76 -28.47
N ASN A 52 62.43 -35.96 -27.40
CA ASN A 52 62.94 -34.96 -26.43
C ASN A 52 61.95 -34.01 -25.72
N ALA A 53 61.38 -34.48 -24.61
CA ALA A 53 61.35 -33.78 -23.32
C ALA A 53 60.81 -34.73 -22.24
N ALA A 54 61.34 -34.64 -21.02
CA ALA A 54 61.00 -35.52 -19.90
C ALA A 54 59.54 -35.36 -19.45
N ALA A 55 58.61 -36.08 -20.10
CA ALA A 55 57.24 -36.22 -19.61
C ALA A 55 57.20 -37.36 -18.59
N THR A 56 57.03 -37.02 -17.30
CA THR A 56 56.86 -38.01 -16.24
C THR A 56 55.36 -38.25 -16.04
N LEU A 57 54.89 -39.48 -16.26
CA LEU A 57 53.54 -39.90 -15.92
C LEU A 57 53.54 -40.44 -14.47
N THR A 58 53.06 -39.65 -13.52
CA THR A 58 52.87 -40.11 -12.13
C THR A 58 51.39 -40.27 -11.84
N ARG A 59 50.99 -41.50 -11.50
CA ARG A 59 49.66 -41.84 -11.02
C ARG A 59 49.59 -41.60 -9.52
N SER A 60 48.91 -40.54 -9.09
CA SER A 60 48.67 -40.27 -7.67
C SER A 60 47.26 -40.69 -7.30
N GLY A 61 47.14 -41.78 -6.53
CA GLY A 61 45.85 -42.32 -6.09
C GLY A 61 44.98 -42.89 -7.22
N ASN A 62 43.71 -43.20 -6.88
CA ASN A 62 42.82 -43.94 -7.78
C ASN A 62 42.14 -43.10 -8.87
N HIS A 63 42.26 -41.77 -8.90
CA HIS A 63 41.48 -40.94 -9.83
C HIS A 63 42.19 -39.69 -10.39
N ALA A 64 43.52 -39.63 -10.42
CA ALA A 64 44.22 -38.51 -11.08
C ALA A 64 45.44 -38.98 -11.91
N LEU A 65 45.43 -38.62 -13.19
CA LEU A 65 46.60 -38.65 -14.07
C LEU A 65 47.11 -37.22 -14.21
N THR A 66 48.27 -36.92 -13.64
CA THR A 66 48.91 -35.60 -13.76
C THR A 66 50.03 -35.70 -14.78
N ILE A 67 49.94 -34.91 -15.86
CA ILE A 67 51.01 -34.78 -16.85
C ILE A 67 51.70 -33.44 -16.59
N THR A 68 52.96 -33.47 -16.15
CA THR A 68 53.77 -32.26 -15.97
C THR A 68 54.70 -32.12 -17.16
N THR A 69 54.56 -31.04 -17.94
CA THR A 69 55.47 -30.76 -19.05
C THR A 69 56.24 -29.47 -18.78
N THR A 70 57.56 -29.54 -18.83
CA THR A 70 58.44 -28.37 -18.91
C THR A 70 59.10 -28.38 -20.29
N GLY A 71 58.91 -27.32 -21.08
CA GLY A 71 59.59 -27.12 -22.36
C GLY A 71 58.94 -27.73 -23.62
N ILE A 72 57.68 -28.16 -23.59
CA ILE A 72 56.97 -28.66 -24.79
C ILE A 72 56.06 -27.57 -25.36
N THR A 73 56.30 -27.16 -26.60
CA THR A 73 55.55 -26.09 -27.30
C THR A 73 54.31 -26.58 -28.07
N GLY A 74 54.06 -27.88 -28.10
CA GLY A 74 52.84 -28.45 -28.70
C GLY A 74 52.81 -29.98 -28.60
N ILE A 75 51.61 -30.53 -28.36
CA ILE A 75 51.35 -31.98 -28.40
C ILE A 75 50.63 -32.27 -29.72
N THR A 76 51.31 -32.95 -30.64
CA THR A 76 50.70 -33.45 -31.88
C THR A 76 50.37 -34.93 -31.71
N LEU A 77 49.09 -35.29 -31.76
CA LEU A 77 48.64 -36.67 -31.62
C LEU A 77 48.79 -37.44 -32.95
N PRO A 78 49.28 -38.70 -32.94
CA PRO A 78 49.29 -39.54 -34.12
C PRO A 78 47.85 -39.91 -34.50
N THR A 79 47.63 -40.19 -35.77
CA THR A 79 46.35 -40.33 -36.49
C THR A 79 45.36 -41.39 -35.97
N SER A 80 45.60 -42.00 -34.82
CA SER A 80 44.63 -42.82 -34.11
C SER A 80 45.01 -42.98 -32.63
N GLY A 81 44.43 -42.12 -31.78
CA GLY A 81 44.52 -42.20 -30.31
C GLY A 81 43.67 -41.13 -29.64
N THR A 82 42.78 -41.53 -28.72
CA THR A 82 41.84 -40.64 -28.01
C THR A 82 42.40 -40.24 -26.65
N LEU A 83 42.50 -38.93 -26.36
CA LEU A 83 42.72 -38.42 -25.00
C LEU A 83 41.39 -38.40 -24.25
N ALA A 84 41.21 -39.34 -23.31
CA ALA A 84 40.03 -39.40 -22.45
C ALA A 84 40.26 -38.61 -21.16
N ILE A 85 39.64 -37.43 -21.04
CA ILE A 85 39.42 -36.77 -19.74
C ILE A 85 38.02 -37.17 -19.29
N LEU A 86 37.93 -38.24 -18.49
CA LEU A 86 36.64 -38.66 -17.92
C LEU A 86 36.28 -37.80 -16.71
N GLY A 87 35.48 -36.76 -16.99
CA GLY A 87 34.18 -36.55 -16.35
C GLY A 87 33.17 -36.45 -17.50
N ALA A 88 32.17 -37.34 -17.54
CA ALA A 88 31.45 -37.77 -18.75
C ALA A 88 30.97 -36.64 -19.68
N ASN A 89 31.78 -36.28 -20.68
CA ASN A 89 31.37 -35.45 -21.81
C ASN A 89 32.15 -35.84 -23.08
N THR A 90 31.41 -36.17 -24.13
CA THR A 90 31.92 -36.59 -25.45
C THR A 90 31.96 -35.39 -26.40
N PHE A 91 33.11 -35.10 -27.01
CA PHE A 91 33.28 -34.09 -28.08
C PHE A 91 33.53 -34.79 -29.42
N SER A 92 32.90 -34.34 -30.51
CA SER A 92 33.22 -34.78 -31.87
C SER A 92 33.53 -33.59 -32.78
N GLY A 93 34.61 -33.71 -33.57
CA GLY A 93 35.12 -32.68 -34.48
C GLY A 93 36.60 -32.34 -34.22
N THR A 94 37.37 -32.06 -35.29
CA THR A 94 38.76 -31.58 -35.22
C THR A 94 38.78 -30.20 -34.56
N GLN A 95 39.30 -30.10 -33.33
CA GLN A 95 39.52 -28.83 -32.67
C GLN A 95 40.90 -28.29 -33.06
N THR A 96 40.92 -27.36 -34.01
CA THR A 96 42.11 -26.57 -34.32
C THR A 96 42.25 -25.51 -33.22
N PHE A 97 43.28 -25.62 -32.38
CA PHE A 97 43.63 -24.58 -31.41
C PHE A 97 44.52 -23.55 -32.10
N PRO A 98 44.09 -22.29 -32.31
CA PRO A 98 44.96 -21.26 -32.84
C PRO A 98 46.00 -20.91 -31.76
N VAL A 99 47.26 -21.28 -32.00
CA VAL A 99 48.38 -20.77 -31.20
C VAL A 99 48.83 -19.48 -31.86
N GLY A 100 48.29 -18.35 -31.42
CA GLY A 100 48.67 -17.02 -31.92
C GLY A 100 47.73 -15.91 -31.41
N THR A 101 48.29 -14.99 -30.62
CA THR A 101 47.70 -13.82 -29.94
C THR A 101 47.07 -14.06 -28.55
N PRO A 102 47.13 -13.09 -27.61
CA PRO A 102 47.14 -13.33 -26.15
C PRO A 102 45.85 -13.84 -25.49
N ASP A 103 44.76 -14.06 -26.22
CA ASP A 103 43.42 -14.24 -25.65
C ASP A 103 42.90 -15.69 -25.68
N ALA A 104 43.79 -16.68 -25.68
CA ALA A 104 43.38 -18.09 -25.69
C ALA A 104 43.41 -18.69 -24.28
N LYS A 105 42.26 -18.83 -23.59
CA LYS A 105 42.12 -19.78 -22.46
C LYS A 105 40.75 -20.51 -22.33
N PRO A 106 40.71 -21.74 -21.76
CA PRO A 106 39.59 -22.69 -21.90
C PRO A 106 38.85 -23.05 -20.58
N LEU A 107 37.59 -23.50 -20.65
CA LEU A 107 37.10 -24.80 -20.10
C LEU A 107 35.64 -25.09 -20.51
N MET A 108 35.39 -26.27 -21.10
CA MET A 108 34.10 -26.81 -21.56
C MET A 108 33.55 -27.83 -20.50
N PHE A 109 32.32 -28.39 -20.55
CA PHE A 109 31.99 -29.56 -21.39
C PHE A 109 30.50 -30.05 -21.33
N GLY A 110 29.90 -30.35 -22.50
CA GLY A 110 28.83 -31.35 -22.71
C GLY A 110 28.01 -31.19 -24.02
N ALA A 111 27.71 -32.29 -24.73
CA ALA A 111 27.09 -32.32 -26.07
C ALA A 111 25.68 -31.72 -26.20
N ALA A 112 25.06 -31.33 -25.07
CA ALA A 112 23.92 -30.42 -24.96
C ALA A 112 23.91 -29.67 -23.60
N GLY A 113 25.09 -29.47 -22.99
CA GLY A 113 25.26 -28.92 -21.64
C GLY A 113 26.44 -27.95 -21.61
N GLY A 114 26.16 -26.66 -21.71
CA GLY A 114 27.19 -25.62 -21.81
C GLY A 114 27.71 -25.17 -20.44
N LEU A 115 29.05 -25.06 -20.33
CA LEU A 115 29.77 -24.11 -19.48
C LEU A 115 30.54 -23.20 -20.45
N TYR A 116 30.12 -21.94 -20.54
CA TYR A 116 30.80 -20.87 -21.28
C TYR A 116 31.33 -19.84 -20.27
N LEU A 117 32.65 -19.71 -20.19
CA LEU A 117 33.35 -18.65 -19.49
C LEU A 117 34.04 -17.81 -20.58
N SER A 118 33.43 -16.69 -20.97
CA SER A 118 34.07 -15.75 -21.90
C SER A 118 35.16 -14.97 -21.17
N ASP A 119 36.30 -14.70 -21.83
CA ASP A 119 37.31 -13.76 -21.32
C ASP A 119 37.84 -12.85 -22.45
N TYR A 120 38.09 -11.59 -22.05
CA TYR A 120 38.67 -10.44 -22.74
C TYR A 120 38.15 -9.97 -24.12
N GLY A 121 37.12 -9.12 -24.04
CA GLY A 121 36.79 -8.09 -25.04
C GLY A 121 35.48 -7.39 -24.69
N SER A 122 35.49 -6.30 -23.91
CA SER A 122 34.32 -5.52 -23.39
C SER A 122 33.07 -6.26 -22.83
N THR A 123 33.00 -7.60 -22.88
CA THR A 123 31.75 -8.37 -22.70
C THR A 123 31.98 -9.63 -21.86
N ALA A 124 32.07 -9.49 -20.54
CA ALA A 124 32.31 -10.59 -19.61
C ALA A 124 31.03 -11.40 -19.30
N ASN A 125 30.58 -12.23 -20.26
CA ASN A 125 29.40 -13.08 -20.11
C ASN A 125 29.71 -14.43 -19.45
N VAL A 126 28.80 -14.91 -18.61
CA VAL A 126 28.80 -16.24 -17.97
C VAL A 126 27.55 -16.99 -18.40
N ALA A 127 27.68 -18.19 -18.99
CA ALA A 127 26.53 -19.03 -19.34
C ALA A 127 26.70 -20.49 -18.89
N LEU A 128 25.67 -21.03 -18.22
CA LEU A 128 25.62 -22.38 -17.68
C LEU A 128 24.23 -23.00 -17.91
N GLY A 129 24.12 -24.02 -18.75
CA GLY A 129 22.85 -24.72 -19.05
C GLY A 129 22.54 -24.81 -20.54
N SER A 130 21.55 -25.64 -20.90
CA SER A 130 21.17 -25.85 -22.30
C SER A 130 20.47 -24.61 -22.87
N ARG A 131 20.87 -24.18 -24.08
CA ARG A 131 20.31 -22.99 -24.77
C ARG A 131 20.36 -21.70 -23.92
N SER A 132 21.30 -21.63 -22.99
CA SER A 132 21.60 -20.43 -22.22
C SER A 132 22.48 -19.51 -23.08
N LEU A 133 22.10 -18.24 -23.23
CA LEU A 133 22.82 -17.28 -24.08
C LEU A 133 23.07 -17.81 -25.50
N LEU A 134 22.02 -18.39 -26.12
CA LEU A 134 22.13 -19.09 -27.41
C LEU A 134 22.54 -18.16 -28.56
N VAL A 135 22.10 -16.90 -28.51
CA VAL A 135 22.51 -15.86 -29.45
C VAL A 135 23.66 -15.10 -28.79
N ASP A 136 24.83 -15.10 -29.42
CA ASP A 136 26.01 -14.41 -28.91
C ASP A 136 25.74 -12.89 -28.83
N VAL A 137 25.82 -12.36 -27.61
CA VAL A 137 25.63 -10.94 -27.32
C VAL A 137 26.98 -10.25 -27.39
N GLY A 138 27.27 -9.62 -28.52
CA GLY A 138 28.51 -8.89 -28.77
C GLY A 138 28.76 -7.66 -27.87
N THR A 139 27.90 -7.41 -26.88
CA THR A 139 28.01 -6.34 -25.87
C THR A 139 27.57 -6.85 -24.48
N GLY A 140 28.43 -6.85 -23.46
CA GLY A 140 28.01 -6.86 -22.05
C GLY A 140 28.46 -7.97 -21.09
N SER A 141 28.29 -7.71 -19.78
CA SER A 141 28.59 -8.61 -18.65
C SER A 141 27.33 -9.33 -18.13
N ASN A 142 26.77 -10.26 -18.91
CA ASN A 142 25.59 -11.02 -18.50
C ASN A 142 25.95 -12.29 -17.71
N VAL A 143 25.06 -12.74 -16.82
CA VAL A 143 25.13 -14.03 -16.13
C VAL A 143 23.85 -14.80 -16.45
N ALA A 144 23.99 -16.02 -17.00
CA ALA A 144 22.90 -16.87 -17.45
C ALA A 144 23.07 -18.29 -16.87
N ILE A 145 22.21 -18.70 -15.94
CA ILE A 145 22.34 -20.00 -15.27
C ILE A 145 20.98 -20.73 -15.30
N GLY A 146 20.91 -21.84 -16.02
CA GLY A 146 19.71 -22.65 -16.21
C GLY A 146 19.33 -22.80 -17.68
N ALA A 147 18.47 -23.76 -17.97
CA ALA A 147 18.02 -24.02 -19.33
C ALA A 147 17.22 -22.83 -19.89
N GLN A 148 17.49 -22.44 -21.15
CA GLN A 148 16.78 -21.37 -21.86
C GLN A 148 16.80 -20.00 -21.15
N THR A 149 17.90 -19.67 -20.49
CA THR A 149 18.12 -18.35 -19.90
C THR A 149 18.75 -17.41 -20.93
N LEU A 150 18.23 -16.18 -21.07
CA LEU A 150 18.72 -15.19 -22.06
C LEU A 150 18.81 -15.78 -23.50
N GLU A 151 17.80 -16.56 -23.90
CA GLU A 151 17.86 -17.37 -25.12
C GLU A 151 17.91 -16.54 -26.42
N VAL A 152 17.28 -15.36 -26.44
CA VAL A 152 17.17 -14.49 -27.62
C VAL A 152 17.85 -13.13 -27.45
N ALA A 153 18.81 -13.02 -26.53
CA ALA A 153 19.51 -11.76 -26.27
C ALA A 153 20.31 -11.30 -27.49
N THR A 154 20.29 -10.00 -27.80
CA THR A 154 21.01 -9.41 -28.94
C THR A 154 22.00 -8.33 -28.52
N THR A 155 21.52 -7.25 -27.89
CA THR A 155 22.36 -6.12 -27.42
C THR A 155 22.22 -5.85 -25.92
N GLY A 156 21.38 -6.61 -25.22
CA GLY A 156 21.22 -6.50 -23.78
C GLY A 156 22.48 -6.88 -23.01
N HIS A 157 22.83 -6.09 -21.99
CA HIS A 157 24.02 -6.28 -21.17
C HIS A 157 23.72 -6.14 -19.67
N THR A 158 24.63 -6.63 -18.84
CA THR A 158 24.56 -6.51 -17.37
C THR A 158 23.35 -7.22 -16.75
N ASN A 159 22.77 -8.19 -17.46
CA ASN A 159 21.64 -8.97 -16.95
C ASN A 159 22.14 -10.14 -16.09
N THR A 160 21.49 -10.42 -14.95
CA THR A 160 21.77 -11.57 -14.10
C THR A 160 20.54 -12.47 -14.03
N VAL A 161 20.61 -13.66 -14.62
CA VAL A 161 19.48 -14.55 -14.85
C VAL A 161 19.79 -15.95 -14.36
N VAL A 162 18.96 -16.46 -13.43
CA VAL A 162 19.12 -17.78 -12.80
C VAL A 162 17.77 -18.49 -12.71
N GLY A 163 17.68 -19.71 -13.25
CA GLY A 163 16.49 -20.55 -13.24
C GLY A 163 16.01 -20.91 -14.64
N ALA A 164 15.40 -22.08 -14.80
CA ALA A 164 14.95 -22.52 -16.12
C ALA A 164 13.91 -21.55 -16.70
N GLN A 165 14.12 -21.14 -17.96
CA GLN A 165 13.30 -20.19 -18.73
C GLN A 165 13.18 -18.79 -18.09
N ALA A 166 14.02 -18.46 -17.10
CA ALA A 166 14.11 -17.10 -16.57
C ALA A 166 14.69 -16.15 -17.63
N GLY A 167 14.17 -14.93 -17.73
CA GLY A 167 14.67 -13.90 -18.66
C GLY A 167 14.73 -14.36 -20.13
N ALA A 168 13.98 -15.38 -20.53
CA ALA A 168 14.15 -16.07 -21.81
C ALA A 168 13.92 -15.17 -23.04
N LYS A 169 13.13 -14.11 -22.88
CA LYS A 169 12.76 -13.18 -23.97
C LYS A 169 13.55 -11.87 -23.99
N ILE A 170 14.52 -11.68 -23.09
CA ILE A 170 15.32 -10.46 -23.05
C ILE A 170 16.08 -10.36 -24.38
N THR A 171 15.85 -9.28 -25.13
CA THR A 171 16.53 -8.99 -26.40
C THR A 171 17.57 -7.88 -26.20
N THR A 172 17.10 -6.66 -25.94
CA THR A 172 17.94 -5.45 -25.78
C THR A 172 17.91 -4.89 -24.36
N GLY A 173 17.10 -5.45 -23.47
CA GLY A 173 16.99 -4.98 -22.09
C GLY A 173 18.31 -5.07 -21.32
N ILE A 174 18.59 -4.06 -20.51
CA ILE A 174 19.84 -3.94 -19.74
C ILE A 174 19.60 -4.02 -18.23
N SER A 175 20.61 -4.52 -17.51
CA SER A 175 20.65 -4.50 -16.04
C SER A 175 19.42 -5.15 -15.36
N ASN A 176 18.86 -6.21 -15.95
CA ASN A 176 17.76 -6.96 -15.35
C ASN A 176 18.29 -8.09 -14.46
N ALA A 177 17.65 -8.31 -13.31
CA ALA A 177 17.87 -9.45 -12.42
C ALA A 177 16.65 -10.37 -12.46
N SER A 178 16.81 -11.65 -12.76
CA SER A 178 15.72 -12.64 -12.78
C SER A 178 16.15 -13.94 -12.10
N PHE A 179 15.49 -14.32 -11.02
CA PHE A 179 15.82 -15.50 -10.21
C PHE A 179 14.57 -16.37 -9.96
N GLY A 180 14.54 -17.59 -10.49
CA GLY A 180 13.44 -18.56 -10.31
C GLY A 180 12.93 -19.13 -11.62
N TYR A 181 12.08 -20.16 -11.56
CA TYR A 181 11.50 -20.75 -12.77
C TYR A 181 10.61 -19.73 -13.50
N LYS A 182 10.92 -19.45 -14.77
CA LYS A 182 10.23 -18.46 -15.63
C LYS A 182 10.19 -17.02 -15.08
N ALA A 183 11.06 -16.67 -14.12
CA ALA A 183 11.12 -15.31 -13.60
C ALA A 183 11.52 -14.30 -14.70
N GLY A 184 10.81 -13.17 -14.81
CA GLY A 184 11.09 -12.15 -15.83
C GLY A 184 10.97 -12.65 -17.27
N GLY A 185 10.22 -13.74 -17.51
CA GLY A 185 10.19 -14.45 -18.79
C GLY A 185 9.65 -13.64 -19.99
N GLN A 186 9.10 -12.45 -19.76
CA GLN A 186 8.56 -11.56 -20.81
C GLN A 186 9.35 -10.28 -21.04
N ILE A 187 10.39 -10.01 -20.25
CA ILE A 187 11.23 -8.82 -20.49
C ILE A 187 11.75 -8.92 -21.91
N THR A 188 11.52 -7.92 -22.75
CA THR A 188 12.12 -7.82 -24.09
C THR A 188 13.16 -6.70 -24.09
N THR A 189 12.70 -5.46 -24.07
CA THR A 189 13.53 -4.24 -24.11
C THR A 189 13.58 -3.51 -22.78
N GLY A 190 12.79 -3.94 -21.78
CA GLY A 190 12.73 -3.31 -20.47
C GLY A 190 14.04 -3.42 -19.71
N ASN A 191 14.37 -2.35 -18.97
CA ASN A 191 15.63 -2.18 -18.26
C ASN A 191 15.42 -2.16 -16.74
N TYR A 192 16.46 -2.49 -15.98
CA TYR A 192 16.48 -2.34 -14.51
C TYR A 192 15.36 -3.10 -13.78
N ASN A 193 14.85 -4.19 -14.36
CA ASN A 193 13.81 -4.99 -13.73
C ASN A 193 14.42 -6.07 -12.82
N THR A 194 13.84 -6.28 -11.65
CA THR A 194 14.21 -7.31 -10.67
C THR A 194 13.03 -8.25 -10.44
N PHE A 195 13.16 -9.52 -10.80
CA PHE A 195 12.16 -10.57 -10.59
C PHE A 195 12.77 -11.71 -9.77
N VAL A 196 12.21 -12.01 -8.61
CA VAL A 196 12.72 -13.05 -7.71
C VAL A 196 11.56 -13.91 -7.21
N GLY A 197 11.56 -15.18 -7.57
CA GLY A 197 10.52 -16.15 -7.22
C GLY A 197 10.02 -16.92 -8.43
N ASN A 198 9.44 -18.11 -8.20
CA ASN A 198 8.83 -18.89 -9.27
C ASN A 198 7.70 -18.09 -9.92
N TYR A 199 7.73 -17.97 -11.24
CA TYR A 199 6.76 -17.22 -12.03
C TYR A 199 6.68 -15.70 -11.74
N SER A 200 7.63 -15.11 -11.02
CA SER A 200 7.66 -13.66 -10.79
C SER A 200 7.83 -12.92 -12.12
N GLY A 201 6.90 -12.04 -12.51
CA GLY A 201 6.95 -11.34 -13.80
C GLY A 201 6.94 -12.25 -15.03
N LYS A 202 6.33 -13.44 -14.94
CA LYS A 202 6.27 -14.42 -16.04
C LYS A 202 5.43 -13.95 -17.24
N GLY A 203 4.59 -12.92 -17.08
CA GLY A 203 3.56 -12.48 -18.02
C GLY A 203 2.37 -13.42 -18.08
N GLY A 204 1.16 -12.86 -18.19
CA GLY A 204 -0.05 -13.62 -18.49
C GLY A 204 0.04 -14.26 -19.87
N GLU A 205 -0.70 -15.34 -20.16
CA GLU A 205 -0.66 -15.99 -21.49
C GLU A 205 -1.46 -15.22 -22.56
N VAL A 206 -1.70 -13.92 -22.36
CA VAL A 206 -2.52 -13.06 -23.23
C VAL A 206 -1.64 -12.16 -24.08
N THR A 207 -1.63 -12.37 -25.39
CA THR A 207 -0.82 -11.67 -26.38
C THR A 207 -1.29 -10.23 -26.65
N PRO A 208 -0.39 -9.24 -26.92
CA PRO A 208 1.08 -9.33 -26.94
C PRO A 208 1.68 -9.28 -25.54
N VAL A 209 2.53 -10.25 -25.23
CA VAL A 209 3.07 -10.50 -23.89
C VAL A 209 4.46 -9.87 -23.66
N ALA A 210 4.81 -8.78 -24.33
CA ALA A 210 6.15 -8.19 -24.21
C ALA A 210 6.20 -7.17 -23.08
N LEU A 211 7.18 -7.27 -22.18
CA LEU A 211 7.47 -6.24 -21.18
C LEU A 211 8.58 -5.32 -21.69
N THR A 212 8.19 -4.10 -22.04
CA THR A 212 9.07 -3.02 -22.50
C THR A 212 9.33 -1.97 -21.42
N GLY A 213 8.59 -2.01 -20.31
CA GLY A 213 8.73 -1.05 -19.20
C GLY A 213 9.89 -1.36 -18.26
N ASP A 214 10.36 -0.31 -17.60
CA ASP A 214 11.61 -0.29 -16.83
C ASP A 214 11.35 -0.30 -15.32
N GLY A 215 12.33 -0.76 -14.53
CA GLY A 215 12.37 -0.51 -13.09
C GLY A 215 11.33 -1.27 -12.25
N ASN A 216 10.78 -2.38 -12.75
CA ASN A 216 9.86 -3.20 -11.95
C ASN A 216 10.62 -4.08 -10.95
N THR A 217 10.20 -4.12 -9.69
CA THR A 217 10.77 -4.96 -8.63
C THR A 217 9.70 -5.91 -8.10
N CYS A 218 9.81 -7.20 -8.39
CA CYS A 218 8.81 -8.21 -8.03
C CYS A 218 9.49 -9.35 -7.29
N VAL A 219 9.08 -9.59 -6.05
CA VAL A 219 9.70 -10.57 -5.15
C VAL A 219 8.63 -11.44 -4.50
N GLY A 220 8.72 -12.75 -4.67
CA GLY A 220 7.74 -13.73 -4.22
C GLY A 220 7.23 -14.58 -5.38
N GLU A 221 6.71 -15.76 -5.04
CA GLU A 221 6.07 -16.64 -6.03
C GLU A 221 4.88 -15.93 -6.69
N ALA A 222 4.85 -15.98 -8.03
CA ALA A 222 3.83 -15.38 -8.88
C ALA A 222 3.55 -13.88 -8.61
N SER A 223 4.53 -13.17 -8.05
CA SER A 223 4.49 -11.71 -7.94
C SER A 223 4.53 -11.05 -9.31
N CYS A 224 3.74 -10.00 -9.53
CA CYS A 224 3.63 -9.29 -10.82
C CYS A 224 3.38 -10.21 -12.03
N ILE A 225 2.67 -11.33 -11.87
CA ILE A 225 2.65 -12.35 -12.93
C ILE A 225 2.11 -11.81 -14.27
N ASN A 226 1.22 -10.82 -14.27
CA ASN A 226 0.61 -10.26 -15.48
C ASN A 226 1.28 -8.99 -16.02
N VAL A 227 2.42 -8.57 -15.45
CA VAL A 227 3.08 -7.33 -15.87
C VAL A 227 3.54 -7.39 -17.32
N GLN A 228 3.18 -6.39 -18.12
CA GLN A 228 3.39 -6.37 -19.57
C GLN A 228 3.36 -4.95 -20.16
N GLY A 229 3.68 -4.83 -21.45
CA GLY A 229 3.72 -3.56 -22.17
C GLY A 229 4.68 -2.56 -21.52
N ALA A 230 4.26 -1.31 -21.44
CA ALA A 230 5.02 -0.21 -20.85
C ALA A 230 4.90 -0.10 -19.31
N ALA A 231 4.44 -1.15 -18.62
CA ALA A 231 4.37 -1.16 -17.16
C ALA A 231 5.76 -0.95 -16.56
N ALA A 232 5.93 0.14 -15.81
CA ALA A 232 7.22 0.59 -15.28
C ALA A 232 7.13 0.97 -13.81
N GLU A 233 8.26 0.88 -13.12
CA GLU A 233 8.44 1.34 -11.73
C GLU A 233 7.46 0.71 -10.73
N ASN A 234 6.95 -0.50 -10.99
CA ASN A 234 6.09 -1.21 -10.05
C ASN A 234 6.92 -2.01 -9.04
N THR A 235 6.57 -1.94 -7.76
CA THR A 235 7.16 -2.75 -6.70
C THR A 235 6.12 -3.73 -6.16
N ALA A 236 6.35 -5.04 -6.24
CA ALA A 236 5.50 -6.03 -5.60
C ALA A 236 6.29 -7.02 -4.75
N VAL A 237 5.88 -7.24 -3.50
CA VAL A 237 6.57 -8.15 -2.57
C VAL A 237 5.58 -9.04 -1.83
N GLY A 238 5.64 -10.35 -2.05
CA GLY A 238 4.77 -11.35 -1.44
C GLY A 238 4.22 -12.37 -2.44
N LEU A 239 3.65 -13.47 -1.93
CA LEU A 239 2.96 -14.47 -2.76
C LEU A 239 1.77 -13.81 -3.47
N ASN A 240 1.75 -13.88 -4.81
CA ASN A 240 0.75 -13.24 -5.68
C ASN A 240 0.60 -11.72 -5.48
N ALA A 241 1.61 -11.03 -4.92
CA ALA A 241 1.57 -9.57 -4.81
C ALA A 241 1.66 -8.94 -6.21
N GLY A 242 0.82 -7.93 -6.49
CA GLY A 242 0.77 -7.28 -7.79
C GLY A 242 0.32 -8.20 -8.94
N PHE A 243 -0.33 -9.33 -8.64
CA PHE A 243 -0.80 -10.29 -9.64
C PHE A 243 -1.60 -9.62 -10.76
N GLY A 244 -2.42 -8.63 -10.43
CA GLY A 244 -3.27 -7.92 -11.39
C GLY A 244 -2.59 -6.77 -12.14
N ILE A 245 -1.34 -6.41 -11.85
CA ILE A 245 -0.66 -5.31 -12.56
C ILE A 245 -0.41 -5.76 -14.00
N THR A 246 -1.00 -5.07 -14.97
CA THR A 246 -0.79 -5.33 -16.41
C THR A 246 0.04 -4.24 -17.05
N THR A 247 -0.56 -3.08 -17.34
CA THR A 247 0.08 -1.93 -17.99
C THR A 247 0.29 -0.73 -17.05
N GLY A 248 -0.19 -0.82 -15.80
CA GLY A 248 -0.03 0.24 -14.80
C GLY A 248 1.43 0.51 -14.45
N PHE A 249 1.73 1.73 -14.01
CA PHE A 249 3.07 2.14 -13.59
C PHE A 249 3.07 2.78 -12.21
N ARG A 250 4.21 2.71 -11.52
CA ARG A 250 4.44 3.29 -10.17
C ARG A 250 3.48 2.76 -9.11
N ASN A 251 3.11 1.49 -9.18
CA ASN A 251 2.33 0.85 -8.12
C ASN A 251 3.23 0.15 -7.11
N THR A 252 2.88 0.20 -5.82
CA THR A 252 3.53 -0.57 -4.75
C THR A 252 2.52 -1.55 -4.16
N ALA A 253 2.83 -2.85 -4.14
CA ALA A 253 1.98 -3.91 -3.62
C ALA A 253 2.77 -4.85 -2.70
N MET A 254 2.51 -4.81 -1.39
CA MET A 254 3.24 -5.62 -0.41
C MET A 254 2.28 -6.48 0.42
N GLY A 255 2.51 -7.79 0.44
CA GLY A 255 1.71 -8.76 1.18
C GLY A 255 1.06 -9.82 0.28
N HIS A 256 0.54 -10.86 0.92
CA HIS A 256 -0.15 -11.96 0.24
C HIS A 256 -1.36 -11.45 -0.55
N VAL A 257 -1.37 -11.65 -1.87
CA VAL A 257 -2.49 -11.32 -2.76
C VAL A 257 -2.89 -9.83 -2.67
N SER A 258 -1.91 -8.96 -2.41
CA SER A 258 -2.09 -7.50 -2.50
C SER A 258 -2.15 -7.08 -3.97
N GLN A 259 -3.10 -6.23 -4.37
CA GLN A 259 -3.27 -5.77 -5.76
C GLN A 259 -3.45 -6.93 -6.78
N ASN A 260 -4.55 -7.69 -6.62
CA ASN A 260 -4.76 -8.96 -7.33
C ASN A 260 -5.58 -8.86 -8.63
N ALA A 261 -6.41 -7.85 -8.82
CA ALA A 261 -7.21 -7.69 -10.06
C ALA A 261 -6.62 -6.67 -11.05
N GLN A 262 -7.03 -6.83 -12.31
CA GLN A 262 -6.43 -6.21 -13.51
C GLN A 262 -6.35 -4.67 -13.40
N ALA A 263 -5.18 -4.14 -13.02
CA ALA A 263 -4.96 -2.71 -12.85
C ALA A 263 -4.14 -2.13 -14.00
N ALA A 264 -4.77 -1.24 -14.77
CA ALA A 264 -4.09 -0.19 -15.53
C ALA A 264 -3.82 1.07 -14.67
N GLY A 265 -4.21 1.05 -13.39
CA GLY A 265 -4.06 2.15 -12.44
C GLY A 265 -2.60 2.50 -12.14
N GLN A 266 -2.39 3.73 -11.69
CA GLN A 266 -1.07 4.31 -11.46
C GLN A 266 -0.94 4.91 -10.06
N TYR A 267 0.28 4.94 -9.54
CA TYR A 267 0.58 5.57 -8.24
C TYR A 267 -0.24 5.00 -7.07
N ASN A 268 -0.61 3.73 -7.12
CA ASN A 268 -1.32 3.08 -6.02
C ASN A 268 -0.32 2.44 -5.05
N THR A 269 -0.55 2.59 -3.76
CA THR A 269 0.24 1.95 -2.70
C THR A 269 -0.67 1.00 -1.93
N SER A 270 -0.28 -0.26 -1.81
CA SER A 270 -0.99 -1.28 -1.06
C SER A 270 -0.03 -2.09 -0.19
N TYR A 271 -0.37 -2.23 1.08
CA TYR A 271 0.42 -2.96 2.07
C TYR A 271 -0.50 -3.75 3.00
N GLY A 272 -0.33 -5.07 3.08
CA GLY A 272 -1.13 -5.98 3.90
C GLY A 272 -1.74 -7.10 3.09
N ALA A 273 -2.07 -8.21 3.76
CA ALA A 273 -2.71 -9.36 3.11
C ALA A 273 -4.08 -8.95 2.55
N LEU A 274 -4.34 -9.29 1.28
CA LEU A 274 -5.59 -8.98 0.58
C LEU A 274 -5.90 -7.47 0.54
N SER A 275 -4.90 -6.60 0.70
CA SER A 275 -5.06 -5.16 0.54
C SER A 275 -5.23 -4.83 -0.95
N TYR A 276 -6.17 -3.92 -1.25
CA TYR A 276 -6.44 -3.46 -2.62
C TYR A 276 -6.64 -4.65 -3.59
N GLN A 277 -7.47 -5.62 -3.22
CA GLN A 277 -7.53 -6.92 -3.91
C GLN A 277 -8.19 -6.86 -5.30
N TYR A 278 -9.27 -6.08 -5.46
CA TYR A 278 -10.03 -6.00 -6.72
C TYR A 278 -10.04 -4.61 -7.38
N PRO A 279 -8.89 -3.98 -7.68
CA PRO A 279 -8.84 -2.78 -8.49
C PRO A 279 -8.95 -3.15 -9.97
N THR A 280 -9.86 -2.52 -10.70
CA THR A 280 -9.91 -2.57 -12.18
C THR A 280 -9.43 -1.28 -12.83
N GLY A 281 -9.08 -0.27 -12.02
CA GLY A 281 -8.50 1.01 -12.42
C GLY A 281 -8.28 1.90 -11.20
N GLY A 282 -8.26 3.23 -11.40
CA GLY A 282 -8.06 4.20 -10.32
C GLY A 282 -6.59 4.52 -10.03
N ASN A 283 -6.33 5.78 -9.70
CA ASN A 283 -4.98 6.32 -9.48
C ASN A 283 -4.86 6.93 -8.09
N TYR A 284 -3.62 7.00 -7.59
CA TYR A 284 -3.29 7.69 -6.33
C TYR A 284 -4.01 7.14 -5.09
N ASN A 285 -4.32 5.85 -5.06
CA ASN A 285 -4.94 5.21 -3.90
C ASN A 285 -3.88 4.66 -2.93
N THR A 286 -4.12 4.79 -1.62
CA THR A 286 -3.25 4.27 -0.55
C THR A 286 -4.06 3.32 0.33
N ALA A 287 -3.70 2.03 0.36
CA ALA A 287 -4.36 0.98 1.13
C ALA A 287 -3.36 0.28 2.08
N LEU A 288 -3.38 0.62 3.36
CA LEU A 288 -2.45 0.11 4.37
C LEU A 288 -3.22 -0.67 5.45
N GLY A 289 -3.06 -1.98 5.48
CA GLY A 289 -3.66 -2.88 6.45
C GLY A 289 -4.31 -4.10 5.78
N PRO A 290 -4.52 -5.20 6.52
CA PRO A 290 -5.17 -6.37 5.97
C PRO A 290 -6.59 -6.02 5.50
N MET A 291 -6.91 -6.39 4.25
CA MET A 291 -8.19 -6.10 3.60
C MET A 291 -8.55 -4.61 3.48
N ALA A 292 -7.60 -3.69 3.62
CA ALA A 292 -7.84 -2.27 3.30
C ALA A 292 -8.17 -2.15 1.81
N MET A 293 -9.28 -1.50 1.45
CA MET A 293 -9.78 -1.37 0.07
C MET A 293 -9.86 -2.71 -0.70
N ALA A 294 -10.20 -3.83 -0.06
CA ALA A 294 -10.23 -5.12 -0.75
C ALA A 294 -11.15 -5.12 -1.98
N GLY A 295 -12.28 -4.42 -1.91
CA GLY A 295 -13.31 -4.42 -2.94
C GLY A 295 -14.04 -5.76 -3.03
N ASN A 296 -14.96 -5.88 -3.98
CA ASN A 296 -15.70 -7.12 -4.25
C ASN A 296 -15.57 -7.49 -5.73
N VAL A 297 -15.54 -8.79 -6.04
CA VAL A 297 -15.39 -9.30 -7.43
C VAL A 297 -16.48 -8.78 -8.37
N GLY A 298 -17.72 -8.62 -7.87
CA GLY A 298 -18.85 -8.16 -8.68
C GLY A 298 -18.92 -6.64 -8.89
N THR A 299 -18.22 -5.86 -8.05
CA THR A 299 -18.21 -4.39 -8.07
C THR A 299 -16.82 -3.87 -7.75
N PRO A 300 -15.82 -4.14 -8.62
CA PRO A 300 -14.44 -3.73 -8.38
C PRO A 300 -14.31 -2.20 -8.30
N LEU A 301 -13.21 -1.75 -7.70
CA LEU A 301 -12.78 -0.36 -7.74
C LEU A 301 -12.30 -0.02 -9.16
N SER A 302 -13.19 0.52 -9.99
CA SER A 302 -12.94 0.67 -11.43
C SER A 302 -12.35 2.02 -11.82
N THR A 303 -12.75 3.11 -11.17
CA THR A 303 -12.27 4.46 -11.49
C THR A 303 -11.97 5.34 -10.28
N GLY A 304 -12.24 4.88 -9.06
CA GLY A 304 -11.99 5.64 -7.83
C GLY A 304 -10.54 6.10 -7.66
N GLN A 305 -10.33 7.38 -7.34
CA GLN A 305 -8.99 7.97 -7.21
C GLN A 305 -8.81 8.69 -5.87
N GLN A 306 -7.54 8.85 -5.47
CA GLN A 306 -7.14 9.66 -4.32
C GLN A 306 -7.82 9.23 -3.01
N ASN A 307 -8.01 7.92 -2.82
CA ASN A 307 -8.52 7.36 -1.58
C ASN A 307 -7.37 6.95 -0.67
N VAL A 308 -7.53 7.18 0.63
CA VAL A 308 -6.62 6.75 1.69
C VAL A 308 -7.39 5.81 2.62
N ALA A 309 -6.93 4.57 2.75
CA ALA A 309 -7.46 3.58 3.66
C ALA A 309 -6.33 3.01 4.52
N VAL A 310 -6.39 3.21 5.83
CA VAL A 310 -5.37 2.77 6.79
C VAL A 310 -6.05 2.04 7.95
N GLY A 311 -5.89 0.72 8.03
CA GLY A 311 -6.45 -0.11 9.08
C GLY A 311 -7.07 -1.40 8.57
N TYR A 312 -7.38 -2.31 9.49
CA TYR A 312 -8.07 -3.56 9.17
C TYR A 312 -9.46 -3.28 8.59
N GLN A 313 -9.72 -3.78 7.37
CA GLN A 313 -10.99 -3.59 6.64
C GLN A 313 -11.42 -2.12 6.47
N ALA A 314 -10.48 -1.18 6.48
CA ALA A 314 -10.77 0.21 6.13
C ALA A 314 -11.21 0.25 4.66
N LEU A 315 -12.37 0.86 4.40
CA LEU A 315 -12.91 1.06 3.05
C LEU A 315 -13.08 -0.25 2.25
N VAL A 316 -13.33 -1.38 2.93
CA VAL A 316 -13.30 -2.72 2.32
C VAL A 316 -14.31 -2.92 1.19
N ASN A 317 -15.50 -2.31 1.27
CA ASN A 317 -16.54 -2.42 0.24
C ASN A 317 -16.63 -1.18 -0.66
N ALA A 318 -15.56 -0.38 -0.81
CA ALA A 318 -15.60 0.70 -1.79
C ALA A 318 -15.78 0.14 -3.21
N GLN A 319 -16.61 0.82 -3.99
CA GLN A 319 -17.06 0.38 -5.31
C GLN A 319 -16.96 1.52 -6.33
N GLY A 320 -16.85 1.17 -7.62
CA GLY A 320 -17.04 2.12 -8.73
C GLY A 320 -16.09 3.33 -8.70
N ALA A 321 -16.68 4.53 -8.70
CA ALA A 321 -15.99 5.82 -8.83
C ALA A 321 -15.68 6.51 -7.49
N ASN A 322 -15.81 5.81 -6.36
CA ASN A 322 -15.54 6.36 -5.03
C ASN A 322 -14.17 7.02 -4.98
N SER A 323 -14.14 8.34 -4.76
CA SER A 323 -12.94 9.16 -4.81
C SER A 323 -12.88 10.11 -3.63
N PHE A 324 -11.66 10.54 -3.30
CA PHE A 324 -11.38 11.52 -2.24
C PHE A 324 -11.79 11.05 -0.84
N LEU A 325 -11.79 9.74 -0.58
CA LEU A 325 -12.12 9.19 0.73
C LEU A 325 -10.89 9.11 1.63
N VAL A 326 -11.03 9.49 2.89
CA VAL A 326 -10.01 9.26 3.93
C VAL A 326 -10.62 8.35 5.00
N ALA A 327 -10.09 7.13 5.14
CA ALA A 327 -10.58 6.09 6.03
C ALA A 327 -9.42 5.59 6.91
N ILE A 328 -9.27 6.12 8.12
CA ILE A 328 -8.15 5.79 9.03
C ILE A 328 -8.71 5.18 10.32
N GLY A 329 -8.49 3.89 10.52
CA GLY A 329 -8.99 3.12 11.64
C GLY A 329 -9.52 1.76 11.20
N ALA A 330 -9.73 0.84 12.13
CA ALA A 330 -10.34 -0.44 11.79
C ALA A 330 -11.83 -0.26 11.47
N GLN A 331 -12.28 -0.88 10.39
CA GLN A 331 -13.68 -0.89 9.94
C GLN A 331 -14.28 0.52 9.68
N THR A 332 -13.46 1.51 9.32
CA THR A 332 -13.93 2.83 8.85
C THR A 332 -14.47 2.75 7.44
N LEU A 333 -15.59 3.45 7.15
CA LEU A 333 -16.22 3.48 5.82
C LEU A 333 -16.45 2.07 5.21
N GLN A 334 -16.67 1.06 6.06
CA GLN A 334 -16.70 -0.34 5.66
C GLN A 334 -17.80 -0.64 4.64
N LEU A 335 -18.96 -0.01 4.76
CA LEU A 335 -20.13 -0.22 3.90
C LEU A 335 -20.38 0.96 2.94
N ASN A 336 -19.34 1.77 2.64
CA ASN A 336 -19.49 2.85 1.66
C ASN A 336 -19.59 2.30 0.23
N THR A 337 -20.77 2.47 -0.39
CA THR A 337 -21.07 2.00 -1.74
C THR A 337 -20.83 3.06 -2.82
N SER A 338 -21.24 4.32 -2.61
CA SER A 338 -21.13 5.38 -3.63
C SER A 338 -20.83 6.78 -3.10
N GLY A 339 -20.62 6.96 -1.79
CA GLY A 339 -20.33 8.25 -1.18
C GLY A 339 -18.91 8.71 -1.49
N THR A 340 -18.74 10.01 -1.78
CA THR A 340 -17.46 10.64 -2.12
C THR A 340 -17.04 11.68 -1.07
N ALA A 341 -15.75 12.06 -1.07
CA ALA A 341 -15.22 13.17 -0.26
C ALA A 341 -15.48 13.08 1.26
N ALA A 342 -15.64 11.87 1.80
CA ALA A 342 -15.83 11.64 3.22
C ALA A 342 -14.50 11.44 3.95
N VAL A 343 -14.38 12.04 5.14
CA VAL A 343 -13.25 11.86 6.05
C VAL A 343 -13.73 11.09 7.28
N ALA A 344 -13.17 9.92 7.53
CA ALA A 344 -13.50 9.04 8.63
C ALA A 344 -12.23 8.58 9.36
N VAL A 345 -12.09 8.97 10.61
CA VAL A 345 -10.92 8.66 11.44
C VAL A 345 -11.36 8.12 12.81
N GLY A 346 -11.00 6.88 13.14
CA GLY A 346 -11.36 6.20 14.39
C GLY A 346 -12.04 4.85 14.15
N TYR A 347 -12.12 4.00 15.18
CA TYR A 347 -12.77 2.68 15.04
C TYR A 347 -14.25 2.82 14.66
N GLN A 348 -14.65 2.18 13.55
CA GLN A 348 -16.02 2.23 13.00
C GLN A 348 -16.58 3.64 12.76
N ALA A 349 -15.71 4.65 12.57
CA ALA A 349 -16.14 5.96 12.14
C ALA A 349 -16.75 5.86 10.73
N LEU A 350 -17.94 6.45 10.55
CA LEU A 350 -18.68 6.49 9.29
C LEU A 350 -18.87 5.10 8.64
N ASN A 351 -19.01 4.06 9.47
CA ASN A 351 -18.99 2.66 9.02
C ASN A 351 -20.05 2.35 7.94
N ALA A 352 -21.24 2.94 8.03
CA ALA A 352 -22.38 2.69 7.14
C ALA A 352 -22.82 3.91 6.31
N ASN A 353 -21.88 4.59 5.65
CA ASN A 353 -22.18 5.70 4.72
C ASN A 353 -22.43 5.19 3.30
N THR A 354 -23.67 4.83 2.95
CA THR A 354 -23.99 4.21 1.65
C THR A 354 -23.89 5.20 0.48
N THR A 355 -24.50 6.39 0.61
CA THR A 355 -24.55 7.42 -0.46
C THR A 355 -24.16 8.82 -0.02
N GLY A 356 -23.94 9.08 1.27
CA GLY A 356 -23.64 10.43 1.77
C GLY A 356 -22.28 10.94 1.29
N ALA A 357 -22.24 12.19 0.82
CA ALA A 357 -21.02 12.89 0.44
C ALA A 357 -20.62 13.95 1.49
N ASP A 358 -19.36 14.38 1.44
CA ASP A 358 -18.85 15.52 2.23
C ASP A 358 -19.04 15.40 3.75
N ASN A 359 -19.04 14.18 4.28
CA ASN A 359 -19.17 13.91 5.71
C ASN A 359 -17.79 13.83 6.39
N THR A 360 -17.63 14.48 7.54
CA THR A 360 -16.42 14.40 8.38
C THR A 360 -16.75 13.73 9.71
N ALA A 361 -16.16 12.57 9.99
CA ALA A 361 -16.35 11.80 11.22
C ALA A 361 -14.99 11.51 11.89
N LEU A 362 -14.76 12.05 13.08
CA LEU A 362 -13.55 11.83 13.86
C LEU A 362 -13.89 11.31 15.26
N GLY A 363 -13.62 10.05 15.54
CA GLY A 363 -13.81 9.42 16.85
C GLY A 363 -14.32 7.98 16.79
N TYR A 364 -14.29 7.29 17.92
CA TYR A 364 -14.88 5.95 18.07
C TYR A 364 -16.38 6.02 17.77
N GLN A 365 -16.82 5.31 16.71
CA GLN A 365 -18.21 5.21 16.29
C GLN A 365 -18.90 6.57 15.98
N ALA A 366 -18.13 7.59 15.60
CA ALA A 366 -18.69 8.83 15.07
C ALA A 366 -19.43 8.53 13.75
N MET A 367 -20.69 8.97 13.63
CA MET A 367 -21.56 8.70 12.46
C MET A 367 -21.62 7.22 12.03
N LYS A 368 -21.63 6.28 12.99
CA LYS A 368 -21.50 4.85 12.70
C LYS A 368 -22.58 4.31 11.73
N THR A 369 -23.83 4.75 11.87
CA THR A 369 -24.99 4.14 11.19
C THR A 369 -25.54 4.98 10.04
N GLY A 370 -25.75 4.36 8.87
CA GLY A 370 -26.71 4.76 7.83
C GLY A 370 -26.68 6.22 7.35
N ALA A 371 -25.51 6.80 7.08
CA ALA A 371 -25.44 8.14 6.52
C ALA A 371 -25.80 8.11 5.03
N THR A 372 -27.02 8.53 4.69
CA THR A 372 -27.36 9.06 3.35
C THR A 372 -27.26 10.58 3.34
N GLY A 373 -27.30 11.20 4.52
CA GLY A 373 -27.10 12.62 4.76
C GLY A 373 -25.74 13.12 4.27
N VAL A 374 -25.71 14.40 3.91
CA VAL A 374 -24.57 15.06 3.25
C VAL A 374 -24.12 16.24 4.11
N GLN A 375 -22.83 16.59 4.05
CA GLN A 375 -22.26 17.78 4.71
C GLN A 375 -22.39 17.79 6.24
N ASN A 376 -22.32 16.62 6.88
CA ASN A 376 -22.31 16.55 8.34
C ASN A 376 -20.88 16.47 8.90
N THR A 377 -20.62 17.18 9.99
CA THR A 377 -19.36 17.14 10.74
C THR A 377 -19.61 16.56 12.13
N ALA A 378 -19.00 15.44 12.48
CA ALA A 378 -19.07 14.78 13.77
C ALA A 378 -17.66 14.56 14.33
N VAL A 379 -17.35 15.21 15.45
CA VAL A 379 -16.06 15.08 16.13
C VAL A 379 -16.29 14.71 17.59
N GLY A 380 -15.90 13.51 17.98
CA GLY A 380 -16.11 12.95 19.31
C GLY A 380 -16.65 11.53 19.25
N SER A 381 -16.43 10.77 20.32
CA SER A 381 -16.92 9.39 20.38
C SER A 381 -18.46 9.36 20.41
N GLY A 382 -19.06 8.62 19.47
CA GLY A 382 -20.50 8.50 19.31
C GLY A 382 -21.22 9.78 18.88
N ALA A 383 -20.49 10.82 18.43
CA ALA A 383 -21.10 12.01 17.86
C ALA A 383 -21.91 11.63 16.60
N LEU A 384 -23.19 12.04 16.55
CA LEU A 384 -24.18 11.61 15.54
C LEU A 384 -24.26 10.06 15.35
N GLY A 385 -23.97 9.28 16.40
CA GLY A 385 -23.53 7.88 16.24
C GLY A 385 -24.60 6.80 16.03
N TYR A 386 -25.88 7.01 16.37
CA TYR A 386 -26.90 5.94 16.36
C TYR A 386 -28.08 6.16 15.42
N ALA A 387 -28.05 7.25 14.68
CA ALA A 387 -29.15 7.66 13.85
C ALA A 387 -28.83 7.30 12.40
N ALA A 388 -29.78 6.70 11.67
CA ALA A 388 -29.68 6.62 10.21
C ALA A 388 -29.80 8.05 9.68
N LEU A 389 -28.68 8.77 9.64
CA LEU A 389 -28.62 10.18 9.30
C LEU A 389 -29.12 10.36 7.86
N THR A 390 -30.39 10.70 7.71
CA THR A 390 -30.92 11.28 6.47
C THR A 390 -30.74 12.80 6.48
N GLY A 391 -30.49 13.39 7.66
CA GLY A 391 -30.32 14.82 7.82
C GLY A 391 -28.99 15.35 7.30
N PHE A 392 -28.94 16.64 6.98
CA PHE A 392 -27.81 17.29 6.32
C PHE A 392 -27.38 18.58 7.03
N ASN A 393 -26.14 18.99 6.79
CA ASN A 393 -25.55 20.24 7.32
C ASN A 393 -25.51 20.33 8.87
N ASN A 394 -25.36 19.21 9.58
CA ASN A 394 -25.20 19.24 11.04
C ASN A 394 -23.72 19.31 11.44
N THR A 395 -23.43 20.07 12.49
CA THR A 395 -22.12 20.10 13.15
C THR A 395 -22.27 19.61 14.59
N ALA A 396 -21.65 18.49 14.93
CA ALA A 396 -21.62 17.91 16.27
C ALA A 396 -20.18 17.77 16.77
N LEU A 397 -19.84 18.46 17.86
CA LEU A 397 -18.52 18.45 18.48
C LEU A 397 -18.65 18.09 19.96
N GLY A 398 -18.28 16.86 20.32
CA GLY A 398 -18.30 16.38 21.70
C GLY A 398 -18.63 14.90 21.81
N TYR A 399 -18.38 14.32 22.99
CA TYR A 399 -18.82 12.96 23.31
C TYR A 399 -20.34 12.86 23.21
N ARG A 400 -20.86 11.99 22.32
CA ARG A 400 -22.29 11.77 22.09
C ARG A 400 -23.12 13.03 21.74
N ALA A 401 -22.49 14.08 21.21
CA ALA A 401 -23.23 15.23 20.69
C ALA A 401 -24.16 14.78 19.54
N GLY A 402 -25.45 15.15 19.62
CA GLY A 402 -26.46 14.79 18.62
C GLY A 402 -26.65 13.29 18.38
N GLN A 403 -26.36 12.44 19.37
CA GLN A 403 -26.30 10.99 19.20
C GLN A 403 -27.55 10.37 18.53
N ASN A 404 -28.75 10.94 18.77
CA ASN A 404 -30.03 10.46 18.23
C ASN A 404 -30.57 11.29 17.06
N ALA A 405 -29.78 12.17 16.44
CA ALA A 405 -30.21 13.05 15.34
C ALA A 405 -30.50 12.28 14.05
N THR A 406 -31.70 11.70 13.94
CA THR A 406 -32.14 10.81 12.85
C THR A 406 -32.47 11.53 11.55
N GLY A 407 -33.08 12.71 11.61
CA GLY A 407 -33.50 13.47 10.43
C GLY A 407 -33.48 14.97 10.68
N ALA A 408 -32.68 15.40 11.64
CA ALA A 408 -32.51 16.79 12.01
C ALA A 408 -31.54 17.47 11.03
N ASP A 409 -31.86 18.68 10.57
CA ASP A 409 -31.08 19.44 9.60
C ASP A 409 -30.52 20.74 10.18
N ARG A 410 -29.33 21.13 9.71
CA ARG A 410 -28.72 22.44 9.98
C ARG A 410 -28.54 22.76 11.48
N ASN A 411 -28.23 21.76 12.30
CA ASN A 411 -28.00 21.96 13.73
C ASN A 411 -26.52 22.15 14.07
N VAL A 412 -26.25 22.98 15.08
CA VAL A 412 -24.93 23.16 15.70
C VAL A 412 -25.00 22.62 17.13
N LEU A 413 -24.27 21.54 17.42
CA LEU A 413 -24.33 20.75 18.65
C LEU A 413 -22.93 20.66 19.26
N ILE A 414 -22.57 21.55 20.16
CA ILE A 414 -21.20 21.68 20.67
C ILE A 414 -21.19 21.47 22.19
N GLY A 415 -20.51 20.41 22.62
CA GLY A 415 -20.37 20.00 24.02
C GLY A 415 -20.67 18.52 24.22
N ALA A 416 -20.26 17.96 25.37
CA ALA A 416 -20.58 16.58 25.71
C ALA A 416 -22.11 16.43 25.86
N SER A 417 -22.69 15.43 25.21
CA SER A 417 -24.13 15.14 25.20
C SER A 417 -25.02 16.30 24.71
N ALA A 418 -24.48 17.29 23.99
CA ALA A 418 -25.28 18.40 23.46
C ALA A 418 -26.38 17.89 22.52
N GLY A 419 -27.64 18.15 22.85
CA GLY A 419 -28.80 17.70 22.08
C GLY A 419 -28.83 16.19 21.85
N ASN A 420 -28.39 15.36 22.81
CA ASN A 420 -28.27 13.92 22.62
C ASN A 420 -29.62 13.21 22.29
N LEU A 421 -30.75 13.82 22.66
CA LEU A 421 -32.09 13.32 22.35
C LEU A 421 -32.76 13.98 21.12
N LEU A 422 -32.09 14.95 20.47
CA LEU A 422 -32.61 15.61 19.27
C LEU A 422 -32.80 14.57 18.16
N SER A 423 -34.01 14.44 17.62
CA SER A 423 -34.36 13.44 16.59
C SER A 423 -34.63 14.07 15.22
N THR A 424 -35.47 15.11 15.15
CA THR A 424 -35.91 15.75 13.89
C THR A 424 -36.04 17.28 13.97
N GLY A 425 -35.59 17.90 15.06
CA GLY A 425 -35.64 19.35 15.20
C GLY A 425 -34.55 20.04 14.39
N ASP A 426 -34.89 21.08 13.64
CA ASP A 426 -33.99 21.73 12.68
C ASP A 426 -33.50 23.09 13.16
N ASN A 427 -32.37 23.55 12.59
CA ASN A 427 -31.84 24.90 12.79
C ASN A 427 -31.61 25.26 14.27
N ASN A 428 -31.24 24.29 15.11
CA ASN A 428 -30.93 24.55 16.51
C ASN A 428 -29.44 24.86 16.70
N THR A 429 -29.14 25.82 17.58
CA THR A 429 -27.78 26.10 18.08
C THR A 429 -27.73 25.74 19.55
N LEU A 430 -27.10 24.60 19.86
CA LEU A 430 -27.00 24.02 21.19
C LEU A 430 -25.52 23.99 21.61
N LEU A 431 -25.14 24.85 22.56
CA LEU A 431 -23.75 25.04 22.99
C LEU A 431 -23.60 24.86 24.51
N GLY A 432 -22.95 23.79 24.94
CA GLY A 432 -22.69 23.47 26.35
C GLY A 432 -22.64 21.97 26.63
N SER A 433 -22.09 21.58 27.79
CA SER A 433 -22.22 20.20 28.27
C SER A 433 -23.64 19.94 28.73
N ASP A 434 -24.23 18.83 28.28
CA ASP A 434 -25.58 18.41 28.61
C ASP A 434 -26.60 19.54 28.37
N VAL A 435 -26.41 20.29 27.28
CA VAL A 435 -27.31 21.36 26.84
C VAL A 435 -28.48 20.78 26.05
N ALA A 436 -29.66 21.34 26.28
CA ALA A 436 -30.93 20.91 25.73
C ALA A 436 -31.21 19.39 25.86
N PRO A 437 -31.06 18.80 27.06
CA PRO A 437 -31.18 17.36 27.26
C PRO A 437 -32.59 16.82 27.00
N THR A 438 -33.62 17.68 26.97
CA THR A 438 -35.02 17.25 26.72
C THR A 438 -35.52 17.57 25.31
N LEU A 439 -34.77 18.35 24.51
CA LEU A 439 -35.18 18.73 23.15
C LEU A 439 -35.14 17.52 22.20
N THR A 440 -36.29 17.20 21.59
CA THR A 440 -36.40 16.08 20.63
C THR A 440 -36.79 16.55 19.23
N THR A 441 -37.84 17.36 19.09
CA THR A 441 -38.41 17.73 17.77
C THR A 441 -38.50 19.24 17.53
N GLY A 442 -38.19 20.05 18.53
CA GLY A 442 -38.27 21.50 18.42
C GLY A 442 -37.20 22.11 17.51
N SER A 443 -37.55 23.20 16.82
CA SER A 443 -36.69 23.84 15.80
C SER A 443 -36.42 25.31 16.07
N ASN A 444 -35.38 25.86 15.44
CA ASN A 444 -34.99 27.28 15.51
C ASN A 444 -34.69 27.76 16.94
N ASN A 445 -34.12 26.88 17.78
CA ASN A 445 -33.77 27.24 19.15
C ASN A 445 -32.30 27.63 19.27
N ILE A 446 -32.01 28.58 20.15
CA ILE A 446 -30.66 28.93 20.57
C ILE A 446 -30.56 28.63 22.06
N VAL A 447 -29.81 27.60 22.43
CA VAL A 447 -29.63 27.18 23.82
C VAL A 447 -28.14 27.15 24.15
N VAL A 448 -27.72 27.97 25.09
CA VAL A 448 -26.31 28.15 25.44
C VAL A 448 -26.12 28.01 26.95
N GLY A 449 -25.20 27.17 27.37
CA GLY A 449 -24.84 26.96 28.76
C GLY A 449 -24.94 25.50 29.20
N ARG A 450 -24.17 25.14 30.22
CA ARG A 450 -24.23 23.81 30.83
C ARG A 450 -25.60 23.60 31.49
N TYR A 451 -26.28 22.50 31.16
CA TYR A 451 -27.64 22.20 31.63
C TYR A 451 -28.70 23.27 31.29
N ALA A 452 -28.43 24.17 30.34
CA ALA A 452 -29.47 25.03 29.81
C ALA A 452 -30.40 24.17 28.95
N ASP A 453 -31.72 24.36 29.07
CA ASP A 453 -32.71 23.54 28.38
C ASP A 453 -33.85 24.38 27.78
N VAL A 454 -34.63 23.74 26.92
CA VAL A 454 -35.90 24.28 26.42
C VAL A 454 -37.03 24.03 27.42
N LEU A 455 -38.19 24.66 27.20
CA LEU A 455 -39.34 24.54 28.12
C LEU A 455 -40.13 23.23 27.92
N ALA A 456 -40.05 22.63 26.74
CA ALA A 456 -40.67 21.37 26.36
C ALA A 456 -39.89 20.73 25.21
N SER A 457 -40.06 19.42 25.01
CA SER A 457 -39.31 18.66 23.98
C SER A 457 -39.56 19.11 22.53
N SER A 458 -40.68 19.81 22.28
CA SER A 458 -41.07 20.37 20.99
C SER A 458 -40.97 21.90 20.92
N THR A 459 -40.40 22.55 21.94
CA THR A 459 -40.23 24.02 21.96
C THR A 459 -39.50 24.49 20.70
N ALA A 460 -40.03 25.53 20.06
CA ALA A 460 -39.46 26.11 18.87
C ALA A 460 -39.32 27.63 19.00
N ASN A 461 -38.42 28.22 18.23
CA ASN A 461 -38.19 29.67 18.18
C ASN A 461 -37.88 30.26 19.57
N PHE A 462 -37.04 29.57 20.33
CA PHE A 462 -36.74 29.89 21.73
C PHE A 462 -35.26 30.20 21.94
N LEU A 463 -34.98 31.19 22.77
CA LEU A 463 -33.65 31.51 23.26
C LEU A 463 -33.54 31.14 24.75
N ASN A 464 -32.48 30.45 25.13
CA ASN A 464 -32.06 30.32 26.52
C ASN A 464 -30.54 30.43 26.62
N ILE A 465 -30.06 31.42 27.37
CA ILE A 465 -28.65 31.58 27.72
C ILE A 465 -28.51 31.45 29.23
N GLY A 466 -27.89 30.34 29.65
CA GLY A 466 -27.49 30.06 31.02
C GLY A 466 -28.65 29.97 32.01
N ASN A 467 -29.87 29.65 31.55
CA ASN A 467 -31.10 29.71 32.34
C ASN A 467 -31.36 31.09 32.98
N LEU A 468 -30.77 32.15 32.41
CA LEU A 468 -30.84 33.51 32.91
C LEU A 468 -31.53 34.44 31.91
N ILE A 469 -31.11 34.38 30.65
CA ILE A 469 -31.70 35.18 29.57
C ILE A 469 -32.54 34.24 28.74
N PHE A 470 -33.80 34.60 28.56
CA PHE A 470 -34.74 33.85 27.75
C PHE A 470 -35.28 34.72 26.64
N GLY A 471 -35.68 34.10 25.54
CA GLY A 471 -36.40 34.78 24.49
C GLY A 471 -37.45 33.88 23.87
N THR A 472 -38.57 34.47 23.48
CA THR A 472 -39.69 33.77 22.87
C THR A 472 -39.99 34.37 21.50
N SER A 473 -40.52 33.54 20.60
CA SER A 473 -40.87 33.94 19.24
C SER A 473 -39.68 34.50 18.45
N LEU A 474 -38.52 33.84 18.54
CA LEU A 474 -37.36 34.18 17.69
C LEU A 474 -37.78 34.20 16.22
N PRO A 475 -37.40 35.24 15.46
CA PRO A 475 -37.81 35.37 14.07
C PRO A 475 -37.11 34.34 13.19
N THR A 476 -37.87 33.72 12.28
CA THR A 476 -37.36 32.91 11.16
C THR A 476 -37.32 33.71 9.85
N SER A 477 -37.47 35.05 9.96
CA SER A 477 -37.49 35.99 8.85
C SER A 477 -36.53 37.16 9.11
N THR A 478 -36.32 38.01 8.11
CA THR A 478 -35.50 39.22 8.26
C THR A 478 -36.15 40.31 9.11
N THR A 479 -37.44 40.21 9.43
CA THR A 479 -38.15 41.17 10.27
C THR A 479 -37.83 40.91 11.75
N PRO A 480 -37.28 41.89 12.49
CA PRO A 480 -37.06 41.75 13.93
C PRO A 480 -38.38 41.49 14.66
N ALA A 481 -38.41 40.45 15.49
CA ALA A 481 -39.54 40.07 16.30
C ALA A 481 -39.06 39.36 17.58
N GLY A 482 -40.01 38.97 18.42
CA GLY A 482 -39.75 38.22 19.64
C GLY A 482 -39.63 39.09 20.88
N LYS A 483 -39.57 38.42 22.02
CA LYS A 483 -39.49 39.06 23.34
C LYS A 483 -38.27 38.55 24.08
N VAL A 484 -37.66 39.39 24.90
CA VAL A 484 -36.50 39.03 25.73
C VAL A 484 -36.83 39.19 27.21
N GLY A 485 -36.60 38.14 27.98
CA GLY A 485 -36.76 38.08 29.42
C GLY A 485 -35.42 37.87 30.13
N ILE A 486 -35.16 38.61 31.20
CA ILE A 486 -34.06 38.33 32.15
C ILE A 486 -34.68 37.82 33.45
N LYS A 487 -34.26 36.62 33.88
CA LYS A 487 -34.83 35.87 35.03
C LYS A 487 -36.34 35.56 34.88
N THR A 488 -36.84 35.56 33.65
CA THR A 488 -38.21 35.16 33.31
C THR A 488 -38.21 34.46 31.96
N SER A 489 -38.77 33.25 31.90
CA SER A 489 -38.81 32.43 30.69
C SER A 489 -40.02 32.70 29.80
N ALA A 490 -40.96 33.51 30.27
CA ALA A 490 -42.19 33.87 29.56
C ALA A 490 -42.43 35.39 29.64
N PRO A 491 -41.58 36.21 29.00
CA PRO A 491 -41.74 37.66 29.00
C PRO A 491 -43.07 38.07 28.35
N ASN A 492 -43.80 38.95 29.03
CA ASN A 492 -45.06 39.54 28.58
C ASN A 492 -44.85 40.81 27.74
N ALA A 493 -43.73 41.51 27.94
CA ALA A 493 -43.29 42.66 27.15
C ALA A 493 -42.12 42.30 26.21
N ASP A 494 -41.84 43.15 25.22
CA ASP A 494 -40.71 42.96 24.29
C ASP A 494 -39.36 42.87 25.02
N PHE A 495 -39.23 43.60 26.12
CA PHE A 495 -38.14 43.45 27.07
C PHE A 495 -38.68 43.44 28.51
N GLU A 496 -38.44 42.35 29.23
CA GLU A 496 -38.86 42.18 30.62
C GLU A 496 -37.70 41.75 31.50
N VAL A 497 -37.53 42.42 32.64
CA VAL A 497 -36.59 42.04 33.69
C VAL A 497 -37.37 41.67 34.93
N ASN A 498 -37.33 40.39 35.33
CA ASN A 498 -37.88 39.96 36.60
C ASN A 498 -36.88 40.27 37.73
N GLY A 499 -36.89 41.54 38.14
CA GLY A 499 -35.98 42.12 39.11
C GLY A 499 -35.85 43.63 38.92
N VAL A 500 -34.84 44.22 39.56
CA VAL A 500 -34.57 45.66 39.45
C VAL A 500 -33.73 45.93 38.19
N LEU A 501 -34.23 46.83 37.34
CA LEU A 501 -33.47 47.37 36.20
C LEU A 501 -32.66 48.60 36.67
N GLY A 502 -31.34 48.45 36.79
CA GLY A 502 -30.45 49.56 37.09
C GLY A 502 -30.14 50.36 35.83
N ILE A 503 -30.57 51.61 35.76
CA ILE A 503 -30.25 52.53 34.65
C ILE A 503 -29.25 53.58 35.16
N THR A 504 -28.01 53.54 34.67
CA THR A 504 -26.91 54.39 35.17
C THR A 504 -26.77 55.71 34.43
N THR A 505 -27.23 55.79 33.18
CA THR A 505 -27.25 57.01 32.37
C THR A 505 -28.47 57.01 31.46
N LEU A 506 -29.24 58.10 31.48
CA LEU A 506 -30.31 58.39 30.51
C LEU A 506 -30.05 59.75 29.87
N THR A 507 -30.64 59.98 28.70
CA THR A 507 -30.60 61.30 28.06
C THR A 507 -31.31 62.31 28.96
N THR A 508 -30.56 63.33 29.39
CA THR A 508 -31.11 64.43 30.17
C THR A 508 -32.11 65.20 29.32
N TRP A 509 -33.33 65.36 29.84
CA TRP A 509 -34.34 66.17 29.16
C TRP A 509 -33.85 67.61 29.01
N VAL A 510 -33.80 68.10 27.77
CA VAL A 510 -33.57 69.52 27.48
C VAL A 510 -34.92 70.14 27.13
N ASN A 511 -35.24 71.30 27.72
CA ASN A 511 -36.48 72.00 27.38
C ASN A 511 -36.58 72.19 25.85
N ASN A 512 -37.76 71.90 25.28
CA ASN A 512 -38.03 71.90 23.83
C ASN A 512 -37.43 70.72 23.03
N GLN A 513 -36.93 69.68 23.69
CA GLN A 513 -36.49 68.46 23.03
C GLN A 513 -37.67 67.73 22.38
N THR A 514 -37.52 67.36 21.11
CA THR A 514 -38.46 66.46 20.45
C THR A 514 -38.30 65.07 21.02
N CYS A 515 -39.40 64.38 21.30
CA CYS A 515 -39.35 63.01 21.79
C CYS A 515 -40.34 62.10 21.10
N THR A 516 -39.95 60.83 21.00
CA THR A 516 -40.73 59.79 20.34
C THR A 516 -41.61 59.09 21.38
N ALA A 517 -42.80 58.63 20.97
CA ALA A 517 -43.68 57.86 21.85
C ALA A 517 -42.92 56.65 22.46
N GLY A 518 -43.08 56.44 23.76
CA GLY A 518 -42.41 55.38 24.53
C GLY A 518 -41.03 55.76 25.09
N GLN A 519 -40.47 56.91 24.69
CA GLN A 519 -39.19 57.37 25.23
C GLN A 519 -39.34 57.80 26.70
N ILE A 520 -38.45 57.31 27.57
CA ILE A 520 -38.31 57.74 28.96
C ILE A 520 -37.04 58.60 29.05
N VAL A 521 -37.16 59.75 29.69
CA VAL A 521 -36.07 60.72 29.91
C VAL A 521 -36.24 61.33 31.30
N TRP A 522 -35.19 61.89 31.88
CA TRP A 522 -35.28 62.54 33.17
C TRP A 522 -34.46 63.83 33.20
N ASP A 523 -34.72 64.67 34.19
CA ASP A 523 -33.78 65.69 34.65
C ASP A 523 -33.56 65.54 36.16
N ALA A 524 -32.95 66.54 36.80
CA ALA A 524 -32.68 66.51 38.23
C ALA A 524 -33.96 66.49 39.11
N SER A 525 -35.14 66.77 38.54
CA SER A 525 -36.39 66.99 39.27
C SER A 525 -37.54 66.08 38.81
N TYR A 526 -37.53 65.60 37.57
CA TYR A 526 -38.66 64.88 36.98
C TYR A 526 -38.22 63.69 36.13
N LEU A 527 -39.03 62.63 36.22
CA LEU A 527 -39.09 61.57 35.21
C LEU A 527 -40.15 61.96 34.17
N TYR A 528 -39.80 61.89 32.89
CA TYR A 528 -40.67 62.19 31.76
C TYR A 528 -40.91 60.92 30.93
N VAL A 529 -42.16 60.69 30.55
CA VAL A 529 -42.58 59.62 29.64
C VAL A 529 -43.27 60.27 28.45
N CYS A 530 -42.73 60.06 27.26
CA CYS A 530 -43.32 60.54 26.03
C CYS A 530 -44.48 59.63 25.62
N THR A 531 -45.71 60.14 25.75
CA THR A 531 -46.93 59.36 25.43
C THR A 531 -47.33 59.44 23.96
N ALA A 532 -46.86 60.47 23.26
CA ALA A 532 -46.95 60.63 21.81
C ALA A 532 -45.78 61.49 21.33
N ALA A 533 -45.60 61.65 20.01
CA ALA A 533 -44.59 62.56 19.48
C ALA A 533 -44.72 63.95 20.12
N ASN A 534 -43.65 64.41 20.79
CA ASN A 534 -43.56 65.69 21.51
C ASN A 534 -44.62 65.91 22.60
N THR A 535 -45.29 64.85 23.07
CA THR A 535 -46.25 64.91 24.18
C THR A 535 -45.69 64.17 25.37
N VAL A 536 -45.43 64.87 26.47
CA VAL A 536 -44.85 64.28 27.69
C VAL A 536 -45.84 64.27 28.86
N LYS A 537 -45.83 63.16 29.60
CA LYS A 537 -46.27 63.14 31.00
C LYS A 537 -45.03 63.13 31.89
N ARG A 538 -45.11 63.78 33.05
CA ARG A 538 -43.99 63.82 34.00
C ARG A 538 -44.45 63.48 35.41
N ALA A 539 -43.55 62.93 36.20
CA ALA A 539 -43.69 62.72 37.63
C ALA A 539 -42.46 63.25 38.35
N ALA A 540 -42.64 63.92 39.49
CA ALA A 540 -41.52 64.50 40.24
C ALA A 540 -40.69 63.36 40.84
N LEU A 541 -39.37 63.41 40.68
CA LEU A 541 -38.48 62.41 41.29
C LEU A 541 -38.55 62.42 42.82
N SER A 542 -38.93 63.55 43.43
CA SER A 542 -39.18 63.64 44.88
C SER A 542 -40.39 62.82 45.37
N THR A 543 -41.16 62.20 44.47
CA THR A 543 -42.35 61.40 44.81
C THR A 543 -42.13 59.89 44.74
N PHE A 544 -40.94 59.45 44.32
CA PHE A 544 -40.48 58.06 44.33
C PHE A 544 -39.36 57.92 45.35
#